data_AF-X1B581-F1
#
_entry.id   AF-X1B581-F1
#
_cell.length_a   1.000
_cell.length_b   1.000
_cell.length_c   1.000
_cell.angle_alpha   90.00
_cell.angle_beta   90.00
_cell.angle_gamma   90.00
#
_symmetry.space_group_name_H-M   'P 1'
#
loop_
_entity.id
_entity.type
_entity.pdbx_description
1 polymer ?
#
loop_
_entity_poly.entity_id
_entity_poly.type
_entity_poly.pdbx_seq_one_letter_code
_entity_poly.pdbx_strand_id
1 'polypeptide(L)'
;FVNSLNGRYITAEDMGTSVEDMEIVLQETPFVTGVSKSHGGSGDPSPFTALGTVQGIKACVEEVFGSTSLEGKKIDNLPYMQKKAKNIEVFLFPQFDEI
;
A
#
# COMPACT_ATOMS: atom_id res chain seq x y z
N PHE A 1 14.00 14.79 16.09
CA PHE A 1 14.08 15.71 14.92
C PHE A 1 12.72 16.04 14.32
N VAL A 2 11.84 15.08 14.00
CA VAL A 2 10.51 15.40 13.43
C VAL A 2 9.72 16.39 14.32
N ASN A 3 9.71 16.17 15.64
CA ASN A 3 9.02 17.05 16.58
C ASN A 3 9.49 18.52 16.51
N SER A 4 10.78 18.78 16.25
CA SER A 4 11.30 20.15 16.19
C SER A 4 10.82 20.92 14.96
N LEU A 5 10.18 20.26 14.00
CA LEU A 5 9.53 20.90 12.85
C LEU A 5 8.12 21.41 13.18
N ASN A 6 7.63 21.18 14.40
CA ASN A 6 6.38 21.72 14.93
C ASN A 6 5.18 21.54 13.97
N GLY A 7 4.98 20.31 13.49
CA GLY A 7 3.86 19.95 12.62
C GLY A 7 4.02 20.32 11.15
N ARG A 8 5.12 20.96 10.74
CA ARG A 8 5.40 21.26 9.33
C ARG A 8 5.72 20.02 8.49
N TYR A 9 6.04 18.91 9.15
CA TYR A 9 6.29 17.62 8.52
C TYR A 9 5.61 16.53 9.34
N ILE A 10 4.82 15.70 8.66
CA ILE A 10 4.16 14.52 9.22
C ILE A 10 4.76 13.31 8.51
N THR A 11 5.34 12.39 9.27
CA THR A 11 6.01 11.20 8.71
C THR A 11 5.08 9.99 8.67
N ALA A 12 5.41 8.98 7.87
CA ALA A 12 4.70 7.71 7.78
C ALA A 12 5.69 6.58 7.46
N GLU A 13 5.22 5.33 7.41
CA GLU A 13 6.04 4.22 6.90
C GLU A 13 6.33 4.37 5.40
N ASP A 14 7.52 3.95 5.00
CA ASP A 14 7.90 3.70 3.61
C ASP A 14 9.01 2.62 3.55
N MET A 15 9.59 2.40 2.36
CA MET A 15 10.69 1.49 2.09
C MET A 15 11.77 1.52 3.19
N GLY A 16 11.93 0.40 3.89
CA GLY A 16 12.91 0.25 4.97
C GLY A 16 12.39 0.59 6.37
N THR A 17 11.10 0.92 6.51
CA THR A 17 10.42 1.13 7.79
C THR A 17 9.07 0.40 7.82
N SER A 18 8.54 0.16 9.01
CA SER A 18 7.23 -0.49 9.21
C SER A 18 6.33 0.27 10.19
N VAL A 19 5.10 -0.21 10.34
CA VAL A 19 4.15 0.24 11.37
C VAL A 19 4.81 0.23 12.76
N GLU A 20 5.62 -0.79 13.08
CA GLU A 20 6.33 -0.89 14.35
C GLU A 20 7.33 0.26 14.56
N ASP A 21 8.00 0.70 13.49
CA ASP A 21 8.88 1.88 13.58
C ASP A 21 8.07 3.16 13.81
N MET A 22 6.88 3.27 13.19
CA MET A 22 5.99 4.42 13.40
C MET A 22 5.44 4.48 14.83
N GLU A 23 5.25 3.33 15.49
CA GLU A 23 4.92 3.24 16.91
C GLU A 23 6.03 3.80 17.80
N ILE A 24 7.29 3.57 17.44
CA ILE A 24 8.44 4.16 18.15
C ILE A 24 8.46 5.67 17.92
N VAL A 25 8.26 6.14 16.68
CA VAL A 25 8.21 7.57 16.37
C VAL A 25 7.09 8.28 17.12
N LEU A 26 5.93 7.63 17.29
CA LEU A 26 4.77 8.16 18.01
C LEU A 26 5.09 8.51 19.47
N GLN A 27 6.03 7.79 20.10
CA GLN A 27 6.45 8.08 21.47
C GLN A 27 7.16 9.44 21.59
N GLU A 28 7.78 9.92 20.52
CA GLU A 28 8.59 11.14 20.49
C GLU A 28 7.85 12.34 19.86
N THR A 29 6.80 12.09 19.08
CA THR A 29 6.06 13.17 18.41
C THR A 29 4.65 12.74 17.97
N PRO A 30 3.65 13.64 18.03
CA PRO A 30 2.33 13.37 17.46
C PRO A 30 2.30 13.52 15.93
N PHE A 31 3.38 13.99 15.28
CA PHE A 31 3.43 14.26 13.85
C PHE A 31 3.83 13.03 13.03
N VAL A 32 3.08 11.95 13.21
CA VAL A 32 3.27 10.67 12.52
C VAL A 32 1.92 10.05 12.17
N THR A 33 1.84 9.34 11.04
CA THR A 33 0.68 8.57 10.60
C THR A 33 1.08 7.15 10.21
N GLY A 34 0.10 6.29 9.94
CA GLY A 34 0.35 4.87 9.64
C GLY A 34 0.69 4.04 10.88
N VAL A 35 0.41 4.55 12.08
CA VAL A 35 0.54 3.79 13.34
C VAL A 35 -0.54 2.71 13.46
N SER A 36 -0.42 1.82 14.44
CA SER A 36 -1.37 0.74 14.68
C SER A 36 -2.80 1.25 14.88
N LYS A 37 -3.75 0.42 14.45
CA LYS A 37 -5.19 0.64 14.70
C LYS A 37 -5.52 0.73 16.19
N SER A 38 -4.76 0.02 17.04
CA SER A 38 -4.94 0.11 18.51
C SER A 38 -4.65 1.51 19.06
N HIS A 39 -3.82 2.29 18.38
CA HIS A 39 -3.48 3.67 18.72
C HIS A 39 -4.21 4.68 17.82
N GLY A 40 -5.30 4.28 17.16
CA GLY A 40 -6.13 5.15 16.33
C GLY A 40 -5.55 5.45 14.94
N GLY A 41 -4.47 4.78 14.53
CA GLY A 41 -3.91 4.90 13.18
C GLY A 41 -4.61 3.99 12.16
N SER A 42 -4.23 4.14 10.88
CA SER A 42 -4.75 3.32 9.78
C SER A 42 -4.07 1.95 9.65
N GLY A 43 -2.93 1.75 10.31
CA GLY A 43 -2.01 0.65 10.06
C GLY A 43 -1.38 0.71 8.67
N ASP A 44 -0.95 -0.45 8.19
CA ASP A 44 -0.29 -0.64 6.89
C ASP A 44 -1.14 -0.11 5.72
N PRO A 45 -0.64 0.89 4.96
CA PRO A 45 -1.32 1.45 3.80
C PRO A 45 -1.22 0.58 2.53
N SER A 46 -0.41 -0.48 2.54
CA SER A 46 -0.13 -1.32 1.36
C SER A 46 -1.37 -1.92 0.68
N PRO A 47 -2.41 -2.40 1.39
CA PRO A 47 -3.61 -2.92 0.75
C PRO A 47 -4.37 -1.85 -0.05
N PHE A 48 -4.46 -0.62 0.46
CA PHE A 48 -5.14 0.47 -0.23
C PHE A 48 -4.34 0.96 -1.44
N THR A 49 -3.01 0.97 -1.34
CA THR A 49 -2.11 1.26 -2.47
C THR A 49 -2.29 0.23 -3.58
N ALA A 50 -2.39 -1.05 -3.23
CA ALA A 50 -2.62 -2.12 -4.19
C ALA A 50 -3.99 -2.01 -4.87
N LEU A 51 -5.05 -1.72 -4.10
CA LEU A 51 -6.38 -1.48 -4.64
C LEU A 51 -6.38 -0.35 -5.67
N GLY A 52 -5.78 0.80 -5.33
CA GLY A 52 -5.66 1.93 -6.25
C GLY A 52 -4.91 1.57 -7.53
N THR A 53 -3.80 0.83 -7.40
CA THR A 53 -3.03 0.33 -8.55
C THR A 53 -3.87 -0.56 -9.45
N VAL A 54 -4.64 -1.50 -8.89
CA VAL A 54 -5.51 -2.39 -9.68
C VAL A 54 -6.61 -1.61 -10.40
N GLN A 55 -7.18 -0.57 -9.78
CA GLN A 55 -8.14 0.30 -10.48
C GLN A 55 -7.49 1.05 -11.64
N GLY A 56 -6.26 1.53 -11.47
CA GLY A 56 -5.48 2.14 -12.56
C GLY A 56 -5.23 1.16 -13.71
N ILE A 57 -4.87 -0.08 -13.41
CA ILE A 57 -4.70 -1.14 -14.42
C ILE A 57 -6.02 -1.37 -15.18
N LYS A 58 -7.15 -1.51 -14.47
CA LYS A 58 -8.46 -1.72 -15.09
C LYS A 58 -8.87 -0.55 -15.99
N ALA A 59 -8.64 0.69 -15.56
CA ALA A 59 -8.90 1.87 -16.38
C ALA A 59 -8.07 1.88 -17.67
N CYS A 60 -6.78 1.51 -17.60
CA CYS A 60 -5.93 1.39 -18.79
C CYS A 60 -6.42 0.29 -19.74
N VAL A 61 -6.86 -0.86 -19.20
CA VAL A 61 -7.36 -1.98 -20.02
C VAL A 61 -8.68 -1.60 -20.68
N GLU A 62 -9.56 -0.88 -19.98
CA GLU A 62 -10.81 -0.38 -20.54
C GLU A 62 -10.57 0.60 -21.69
N GLU A 63 -9.63 1.54 -21.53
CA GLU A 63 -9.28 2.48 -22.61
C GLU A 63 -8.71 1.76 -23.85
N VAL A 64 -7.85 0.75 -23.66
CA VAL A 64 -7.17 0.07 -24.77
C VAL A 64 -8.04 -1.01 -25.43
N PHE A 65 -8.87 -1.71 -24.65
CA PHE A 65 -9.58 -2.91 -25.10
C PHE A 65 -11.11 -2.81 -24.99
N GLY A 66 -11.65 -1.70 -24.49
CA GLY A 66 -13.09 -1.49 -24.31
C GLY A 66 -13.72 -2.37 -23.21
N SER A 67 -12.90 -2.96 -22.34
CA SER A 67 -13.34 -3.84 -21.25
C SER A 67 -12.39 -3.73 -20.06
N THR A 68 -12.92 -3.81 -18.85
CA THR A 68 -12.12 -3.89 -17.62
C THR A 68 -11.62 -5.32 -17.31
N SER A 69 -11.98 -6.30 -18.15
CA SER A 69 -11.58 -7.70 -17.95
C SER A 69 -10.08 -7.90 -18.22
N LEU A 70 -9.42 -8.51 -17.24
CA LEU A 70 -8.02 -8.95 -17.33
C LEU A 70 -7.90 -10.39 -17.84
N GLU A 71 -9.01 -11.05 -18.14
CA GLU A 71 -9.02 -12.41 -18.65
C GLU A 71 -8.27 -12.49 -20.01
N GLY A 72 -7.37 -13.46 -20.11
CA GLY A 72 -6.51 -13.64 -21.29
C GLY A 72 -5.46 -12.54 -21.48
N LYS A 73 -5.26 -11.64 -20.51
CA LYS A 73 -4.17 -10.64 -20.53
C LYS A 73 -2.99 -11.14 -19.72
N LYS A 74 -1.77 -10.94 -20.23
CA LYS A 74 -0.53 -11.25 -19.52
C LYS A 74 -0.15 -10.06 -18.62
N ILE A 75 0.07 -10.34 -17.34
CA ILE A 75 0.59 -9.36 -16.37
C ILE A 75 1.97 -9.85 -15.96
N ASP A 76 3.02 -9.16 -16.42
CA ASP A 76 4.40 -9.52 -16.08
C ASP A 76 4.79 -8.88 -14.75
N ASN A 77 4.89 -9.70 -13.71
CA ASN A 77 5.36 -9.25 -12.40
C ASN A 77 6.90 -9.21 -12.40
N LEU A 78 7.45 -8.07 -11.98
CA LEU A 78 8.90 -7.95 -11.74
C LEU A 78 9.29 -8.83 -10.54
N PRO A 79 10.43 -9.54 -10.59
CA PRO A 79 10.81 -10.50 -9.54
C PRO A 79 11.16 -9.87 -8.18
N TYR A 80 11.27 -8.53 -8.08
CA TYR A 80 11.61 -7.81 -6.84
C TYR A 80 10.41 -7.01 -6.29
N MET A 81 9.34 -7.73 -6.02
CA MET A 81 8.07 -7.14 -5.66
C MET A 81 7.84 -7.31 -4.15
N GLN A 82 7.92 -6.19 -3.41
CA GLN A 82 7.80 -6.14 -1.94
C GLN A 82 6.36 -6.33 -1.45
N LYS A 83 6.11 -6.16 -0.14
CA LYS A 83 4.79 -6.26 0.54
C LYS A 83 3.62 -5.68 -0.27
N LYS A 84 3.82 -4.50 -0.89
CA LYS A 84 2.82 -3.80 -1.72
C LYS A 84 2.38 -4.60 -2.95
N ALA A 85 3.28 -5.35 -3.57
CA ALA A 85 3.01 -6.09 -4.79
C ALA A 85 2.28 -7.42 -4.55
N LYS A 86 2.54 -8.09 -3.43
CA LYS A 86 1.73 -9.25 -3.00
C LYS A 86 0.25 -8.86 -2.86
N ASN A 87 -0.03 -7.69 -2.30
CA ASN A 87 -1.40 -7.19 -2.22
C ASN A 87 -2.02 -6.95 -3.61
N ILE A 88 -1.23 -6.53 -4.61
CA ILE A 88 -1.72 -6.38 -5.99
C ILE A 88 -2.11 -7.75 -6.56
N GLU A 89 -1.28 -8.79 -6.36
CA GLU A 89 -1.61 -10.15 -6.80
C GLU A 89 -2.92 -10.66 -6.19
N VAL A 90 -3.15 -10.42 -4.88
CA VAL A 90 -4.41 -10.78 -4.21
C VAL A 90 -5.61 -10.10 -4.87
N PHE A 91 -5.51 -8.82 -5.23
CA PHE A 91 -6.61 -8.10 -5.88
C PHE A 91 -6.80 -8.47 -7.35
N LEU A 92 -5.74 -8.89 -8.05
CA LEU A 92 -5.80 -9.30 -9.45
C LEU A 92 -6.25 -10.75 -9.61
N PHE A 93 -5.89 -11.63 -8.67
CA PHE A 93 -6.12 -13.07 -8.71
C PHE A 93 -6.71 -13.59 -7.38
N PRO A 94 -7.95 -13.23 -7.02
CA PRO A 94 -8.55 -13.58 -5.74
C PRO A 94 -8.83 -15.09 -5.54
N GLN A 95 -8.56 -15.93 -6.54
CA GLN A 95 -8.81 -17.38 -6.51
C GLN A 95 -7.66 -18.21 -5.91
N PHE A 96 -6.54 -17.57 -5.51
CA PHE A 96 -5.37 -18.28 -4.96
C PHE A 96 -5.32 -18.35 -3.42
N ASP A 97 -6.36 -17.88 -2.72
CA ASP A 97 -6.41 -17.86 -1.25
C ASP A 97 -6.78 -19.23 -0.60
N GLU A 98 -6.91 -20.33 -1.35
CA GLU A 98 -7.28 -21.66 -0.84
C GLU A 98 -6.19 -22.77 -0.95
N ILE A 99 -4.90 -22.43 -1.10
CA ILE A 99 -3.81 -23.43 -1.05
C ILE A 99 -2.73 -23.06 -0.04
#